data_AF-A0A3C1X3K1-F1
#
_entry.id   AF-A0A3C1X3K1-F1
#
_cell.length_a   1.000
_cell.length_b   1.000
_cell.length_c   1.000
_cell.angle_alpha   90.00
_cell.angle_beta   90.00
_cell.angle_gamma   90.00
#
_symmetry.space_group_name_H-M   'P 1'
#
loop_
_entity.id
_entity.type
_entity.pdbx_description
1 polymer ?
#
loop_
_entity_poly.entity_id
_entity_poly.type
_entity_poly.pdbx_seq_one_letter_code
_entity_poly.pdbx_strand_id
1 'polypeptide(L)'
;MFQNRSFFLFSCLFTGFSGLRQFVLCAVTCGVVSLSAAADDFLFSHEQVLGTTFELTITCAELHTAQQAERRALAEIDRLESIFSSYQTGSQFSQFCGLSAGQSVPAAPELLRVLKRCEEWMRVSGGAFNPAVQSISDRWRQASVDGVEPAESELQLLVSRVSEPQWQVQFAQAQLTRLGNQPLTLNAIAKGTIVDSVVLALQSEFPQIEGLVVNIGGDLRVAGRSRYSVSIPAPQRDALNAAPLAVLQLSNQAIATSGMSERSMRVGNTVVSHIMDPRTARPSSDIPSASVLAADAETADVLATICSVLRPAESVRLVESVPGAACCLVTSGGAIFCSAGWPVQPPVAAIGDEKPAEQSAAKTPYDVQLEFEIAKAAGGGRYRRPYVAVWVEDADGFPVKTLSLFLMADNPGPRWHRDLRRWYSSDQVRQLVDDAKLIGTISKPTRNPGVYKVAWDGRDDKGDLLQKGKYTLYIEAAREHGTYQLMKHGFELGGADFNEQLKGNVEISAASIRYSGKQAASEQK
;
A
#
# COMPACT_ATOMS: atom_id res chain seq x y z
N MET A 1 -23.04 -28.30 -62.62
CA MET A 1 -22.35 -29.58 -62.37
C MET A 1 -22.75 -30.02 -60.96
N PHE A 2 -23.60 -31.07 -60.92
CA PHE A 2 -24.08 -31.92 -59.80
C PHE A 2 -24.31 -31.28 -58.41
N GLN A 3 -25.55 -31.00 -57.95
CA GLN A 3 -26.64 -31.91 -57.49
C GLN A 3 -26.18 -32.98 -56.47
N ASN A 4 -26.59 -32.98 -55.19
CA ASN A 4 -27.91 -33.03 -54.51
C ASN A 4 -28.38 -34.47 -54.17
N ARG A 5 -28.88 -34.63 -52.93
CA ARG A 5 -29.69 -35.72 -52.32
C ARG A 5 -28.99 -36.90 -51.63
N SER A 6 -29.37 -37.14 -50.36
CA SER A 6 -30.30 -38.24 -50.03
C SER A 6 -30.90 -38.12 -48.61
N PHE A 7 -32.23 -38.18 -48.60
CA PHE A 7 -33.17 -38.36 -47.49
C PHE A 7 -33.63 -39.83 -47.53
N PHE A 8 -33.79 -40.52 -46.40
CA PHE A 8 -34.61 -41.74 -46.28
C PHE A 8 -35.19 -41.76 -44.85
N LEU A 9 -36.48 -41.50 -44.62
CA LEU A 9 -37.71 -42.28 -44.84
C LEU A 9 -37.94 -43.43 -43.85
N PHE A 10 -38.95 -43.19 -43.00
CA PHE A 10 -39.77 -44.13 -42.26
C PHE A 10 -40.31 -45.24 -43.16
N SER A 11 -40.34 -46.48 -42.65
CA SER A 11 -41.25 -47.52 -43.13
C SER A 11 -41.67 -48.43 -41.98
N CYS A 12 -42.97 -48.48 -41.74
CA CYS A 12 -43.65 -49.49 -40.94
C CYS A 12 -43.79 -50.77 -41.77
N LEU A 13 -43.41 -51.92 -41.21
CA LEU A 13 -43.92 -53.23 -41.65
C LEU A 13 -44.30 -54.06 -40.42
N PHE A 14 -45.61 -54.29 -40.31
CA PHE A 14 -46.27 -55.24 -39.43
C PHE A 14 -46.09 -56.66 -39.99
N THR A 15 -45.59 -57.59 -39.18
CA THR A 15 -45.92 -59.03 -39.14
C THR A 15 -45.39 -59.52 -37.78
N GLY A 16 -46.22 -59.73 -36.76
CA GLY A 16 -47.04 -60.93 -36.57
C GLY A 16 -46.25 -61.97 -35.77
N PHE A 17 -46.33 -61.96 -34.44
CA PHE A 17 -46.38 -63.14 -33.55
C PHE A 17 -46.57 -62.70 -32.08
N SER A 18 -47.45 -63.41 -31.40
CA SER A 18 -47.96 -63.26 -30.04
C SER A 18 -46.90 -63.25 -28.92
N GLY A 19 -47.10 -62.42 -27.89
CA GLY A 19 -46.47 -62.65 -26.58
C GLY A 19 -46.23 -61.38 -25.75
N LEU A 20 -47.14 -61.14 -24.81
CA LEU A 20 -47.05 -60.27 -23.62
C LEU A 20 -45.61 -59.90 -23.19
N ARG A 21 -45.23 -58.61 -23.21
CA ARG A 21 -44.06 -58.11 -22.45
C ARG A 21 -44.18 -56.61 -22.09
N GLN A 22 -44.07 -56.36 -20.78
CA GLN A 22 -43.99 -55.08 -20.09
C GLN A 22 -43.11 -54.05 -20.82
N PHE A 23 -43.62 -52.83 -21.05
CA PHE A 23 -42.80 -51.66 -21.32
C PHE A 23 -42.45 -50.98 -19.99
N VAL A 24 -41.20 -51.16 -19.54
CA VAL A 24 -40.58 -50.30 -18.52
C VAL A 24 -40.11 -49.04 -19.25
N LEU A 25 -40.73 -47.90 -18.94
CA LEU A 25 -40.32 -46.59 -19.43
C LEU A 25 -39.12 -46.12 -18.58
N CYS A 26 -37.89 -46.36 -19.05
CA CYS A 26 -36.70 -45.74 -18.48
C CYS A 26 -36.69 -44.25 -18.83
N ALA A 27 -37.12 -43.42 -17.88
CA ALA A 27 -36.87 -41.98 -17.93
C ALA A 27 -35.38 -41.74 -17.69
N VAL A 28 -34.63 -41.43 -18.74
CA VAL A 28 -33.26 -40.90 -18.63
C VAL A 28 -33.39 -39.46 -18.15
N THR A 29 -33.38 -39.26 -16.84
CA THR A 29 -33.14 -37.94 -16.24
C THR A 29 -31.69 -37.57 -16.50
N CYS A 30 -31.46 -36.75 -17.52
CA CYS A 30 -30.18 -36.08 -17.73
C CYS A 30 -29.99 -35.08 -16.58
N GLY A 31 -29.40 -35.55 -15.48
CA GLY A 31 -29.01 -34.68 -14.38
C GLY A 31 -27.90 -33.77 -14.89
N VAL A 32 -28.25 -32.51 -15.14
CA VAL A 32 -27.26 -31.46 -15.35
C VAL A 32 -26.60 -31.25 -13.98
N VAL A 33 -25.50 -31.94 -13.74
CA VAL A 33 -24.62 -31.62 -12.63
C VAL A 33 -23.98 -30.29 -13.00
N SER A 34 -24.57 -29.20 -12.51
CA SER A 34 -23.89 -27.90 -12.50
C SER A 34 -22.65 -28.06 -11.63
N LEU A 35 -21.51 -28.35 -12.24
CA LEU A 35 -20.22 -28.13 -11.62
C LEU A 35 -20.17 -26.62 -11.32
N SER A 36 -20.37 -26.26 -10.05
CA SER A 36 -20.01 -24.94 -9.57
C SER A 36 -18.53 -24.75 -9.89
N ALA A 37 -18.22 -23.87 -10.83
CA ALA A 37 -16.84 -23.45 -11.04
C ALA A 37 -16.31 -22.95 -9.69
N ALA A 38 -15.14 -23.42 -9.29
CA ALA A 38 -14.49 -22.92 -8.07
C ALA A 38 -14.20 -21.43 -8.27
N ALA A 39 -14.45 -20.61 -7.25
CA ALA A 39 -14.09 -19.21 -7.31
C ALA A 39 -12.56 -19.07 -7.36
N ASP A 40 -12.08 -18.27 -8.31
CA ASP A 40 -10.68 -17.90 -8.47
C ASP A 40 -10.47 -16.45 -8.00
N ASP A 41 -9.23 -16.12 -7.64
CA ASP A 41 -8.83 -14.75 -7.32
C ASP A 41 -8.28 -14.04 -8.57
N PHE A 42 -8.93 -12.94 -8.96
CA PHE A 42 -8.51 -12.07 -10.04
C PHE A 42 -7.90 -10.78 -9.47
N LEU A 43 -6.63 -10.52 -9.78
CA LEU A 43 -5.89 -9.34 -9.35
C LEU A 43 -5.78 -8.30 -10.47
N PHE A 44 -6.06 -7.04 -10.13
CA PHE A 44 -5.91 -5.87 -10.99
C PHE A 44 -5.12 -4.78 -10.25
N SER A 45 -4.25 -4.06 -10.95
CA SER A 45 -3.47 -2.95 -10.42
C SER A 45 -3.48 -1.75 -11.39
N HIS A 46 -3.75 -0.58 -10.83
CA HIS A 46 -3.82 0.67 -11.57
C HIS A 46 -2.94 1.73 -10.92
N GLU A 47 -2.25 2.48 -11.76
CA GLU A 47 -1.37 3.56 -11.34
C GLU A 47 -2.05 4.92 -11.47
N GLN A 48 -1.60 5.86 -10.64
CA GLN A 48 -2.04 7.26 -10.61
C GLN A 48 -3.50 7.46 -10.20
N VAL A 49 -4.09 6.45 -9.54
CA VAL A 49 -5.44 6.54 -8.97
C VAL A 49 -5.33 7.28 -7.63
N LEU A 50 -6.03 8.42 -7.49
CA LEU A 50 -5.92 9.33 -6.34
C LEU A 50 -4.47 9.74 -6.01
N GLY A 51 -3.62 9.86 -7.02
CA GLY A 51 -2.20 10.19 -6.86
C GLY A 51 -1.34 9.05 -6.26
N THR A 52 -1.86 7.82 -6.22
CA THR A 52 -1.17 6.62 -5.71
C THR A 52 -1.50 5.39 -6.57
N THR A 53 -1.25 4.19 -6.05
CA THR A 53 -1.58 2.90 -6.68
C THR A 53 -2.86 2.35 -6.09
N PHE A 54 -3.70 1.79 -6.96
CA PHE A 54 -4.92 1.08 -6.63
C PHE A 54 -4.77 -0.39 -7.01
N GLU A 55 -4.93 -1.29 -6.04
CA GLU A 55 -4.92 -2.74 -6.24
C GLU A 55 -6.29 -3.30 -5.85
N LEU A 56 -6.80 -4.21 -6.68
CA LEU A 56 -8.10 -4.84 -6.50
C LEU A 56 -7.96 -6.35 -6.72
N THR A 57 -8.26 -7.14 -5.68
CA THR A 57 -8.46 -8.58 -5.80
C THR A 57 -9.95 -8.89 -5.72
N ILE A 58 -10.46 -9.67 -6.67
CA ILE A 58 -11.85 -10.11 -6.74
C ILE A 58 -11.89 -11.62 -6.75
N THR A 59 -12.55 -12.21 -5.76
CA THR A 59 -12.80 -13.65 -5.69
C THR A 59 -14.16 -13.95 -6.33
N CYS A 60 -14.18 -14.59 -7.51
CA CYS A 60 -15.42 -15.00 -8.19
C CYS A 60 -15.17 -16.13 -9.21
N ALA A 61 -16.24 -16.71 -9.75
CA ALA A 61 -16.13 -17.85 -10.68
C ALA A 61 -15.72 -17.46 -12.11
N GLU A 62 -15.96 -16.22 -12.54
CA GLU A 62 -15.82 -15.80 -13.94
C GLU A 62 -14.97 -14.53 -14.10
N LEU A 63 -13.92 -14.61 -14.93
CA LEU A 63 -13.08 -13.46 -15.28
C LEU A 63 -13.88 -12.29 -15.87
N HIS A 64 -14.92 -12.57 -16.65
CA HIS A 64 -15.75 -11.52 -17.24
C HIS A 64 -16.46 -10.67 -16.16
N THR A 65 -16.97 -11.32 -15.10
CA THR A 65 -17.54 -10.63 -13.94
C THR A 65 -16.47 -9.79 -13.23
N ALA A 66 -15.29 -10.34 -13.01
CA ALA A 66 -14.18 -9.61 -12.39
C ALA A 66 -13.80 -8.34 -13.18
N GLN A 67 -13.71 -8.44 -14.51
CA GLN A 67 -13.41 -7.29 -15.38
C GLN A 67 -14.52 -6.23 -15.41
N GLN A 68 -15.80 -6.64 -15.30
CA GLN A 68 -16.90 -5.69 -15.17
C GLN A 68 -16.84 -4.94 -13.84
N ALA A 69 -16.54 -5.66 -12.75
CA ALA A 69 -16.38 -5.09 -11.42
C ALA A 69 -15.15 -4.16 -11.32
N GLU A 70 -14.02 -4.51 -11.92
CA GLU A 70 -12.84 -3.64 -12.05
C GLU A 70 -13.21 -2.29 -12.70
N ARG A 71 -13.89 -2.32 -13.87
CA ARG A 71 -14.34 -1.08 -14.54
C ARG A 71 -15.29 -0.27 -13.69
N ARG A 72 -16.19 -0.93 -12.95
CA ARG A 72 -17.12 -0.27 -12.05
C ARG A 72 -16.41 0.38 -10.85
N ALA A 73 -15.41 -0.30 -10.29
CA ALA A 73 -14.57 0.23 -9.21
C ALA A 73 -13.83 1.49 -9.65
N LEU A 74 -13.18 1.45 -10.82
CA LEU A 74 -12.52 2.63 -11.39
C LEU A 74 -13.48 3.79 -11.61
N ALA A 75 -14.66 3.52 -12.19
CA ALA A 75 -15.68 4.53 -12.38
C ALA A 75 -16.20 5.11 -11.04
N GLU A 76 -16.26 4.32 -9.97
CA GLU A 76 -16.61 4.81 -8.64
C GLU A 76 -15.54 5.73 -8.09
N ILE A 77 -14.27 5.35 -8.24
CA ILE A 77 -13.14 6.16 -7.79
C ILE A 77 -13.11 7.49 -8.54
N ASP A 78 -13.24 7.49 -9.87
CA ASP A 78 -13.29 8.71 -10.68
C ASP A 78 -14.45 9.63 -10.27
N ARG A 79 -15.63 9.03 -10.02
CA ARG A 79 -16.82 9.77 -9.55
C ARG A 79 -16.57 10.41 -8.20
N LEU A 80 -16.04 9.67 -7.23
CA LEU A 80 -15.76 10.19 -5.89
C LEU A 80 -14.59 11.18 -5.88
N GLU A 81 -13.61 11.02 -6.77
CA GLU A 81 -12.54 12.02 -6.94
C GLU A 81 -13.11 13.36 -7.40
N SER A 82 -14.09 13.36 -8.31
CA SER A 82 -14.81 14.57 -8.73
C SER A 82 -15.64 15.21 -7.62
N ILE A 83 -15.85 14.51 -6.50
CA ILE A 83 -16.55 15.03 -5.32
C ILE A 83 -15.56 15.51 -4.27
N PHE A 84 -14.56 14.71 -3.93
CA PHE A 84 -13.71 14.92 -2.75
C PHE A 84 -12.36 15.57 -3.02
N SER A 85 -11.85 15.56 -4.26
CA SER A 85 -10.48 15.99 -4.55
C SER A 85 -10.24 17.44 -4.18
N SER A 86 -9.22 17.74 -3.38
CA SER A 86 -8.75 19.11 -3.12
C SER A 86 -7.82 19.67 -4.22
N TYR A 87 -7.47 18.85 -5.20
CA TYR A 87 -6.52 19.20 -6.27
C TYR A 87 -7.24 19.55 -7.57
N GLN A 88 -8.37 18.89 -7.84
CA GLN A 88 -9.19 19.19 -9.00
C GLN A 88 -10.06 20.42 -8.70
N THR A 89 -9.79 21.53 -9.40
CA THR A 89 -10.55 22.79 -9.24
C THR A 89 -12.03 22.64 -9.53
N GLY A 90 -12.40 21.67 -10.38
CA GLY A 90 -13.79 21.35 -10.73
C GLY A 90 -14.51 20.45 -9.73
N SER A 91 -13.84 19.94 -8.69
CA SER A 91 -14.51 19.05 -7.73
C SER A 91 -15.50 19.81 -6.86
N GLN A 92 -16.53 19.12 -6.37
CA GLN A 92 -17.52 19.74 -5.47
C GLN A 92 -16.87 20.26 -4.18
N PHE A 93 -15.92 19.52 -3.61
CA PHE A 93 -15.18 19.96 -2.41
C PHE A 93 -14.33 21.20 -2.68
N SER A 94 -13.59 21.27 -3.79
CA SER A 94 -12.80 22.45 -4.15
C SER A 94 -13.68 23.68 -4.39
N GLN A 95 -14.81 23.50 -5.09
CA GLN A 95 -15.79 24.56 -5.29
C GLN A 95 -16.35 25.08 -3.96
N PHE A 96 -16.70 24.17 -3.04
CA PHE A 96 -17.13 24.52 -1.70
C PHE A 96 -16.06 25.30 -0.92
N CYS A 97 -14.80 24.85 -0.95
CA CYS A 97 -13.68 25.53 -0.30
C CYS A 97 -13.44 26.93 -0.85
N GLY A 98 -13.77 27.18 -2.12
CA GLY A 98 -13.68 28.49 -2.77
C GLY A 98 -14.79 29.49 -2.42
N LEU A 99 -15.81 29.07 -1.67
CA LEU A 99 -16.89 29.96 -1.23
C LEU A 99 -16.44 30.94 -0.14
N SER A 100 -17.09 32.09 -0.11
CA SER A 100 -17.01 33.04 1.00
C SER A 100 -17.90 32.59 2.17
N ALA A 101 -17.54 33.00 3.38
CA ALA A 101 -18.34 32.76 4.58
C ALA A 101 -19.79 33.27 4.39
N GLY A 102 -20.75 32.47 4.82
CA GLY A 102 -22.19 32.68 4.66
C GLY A 102 -22.80 32.13 3.36
N GLN A 103 -21.99 31.79 2.36
CA GLN A 103 -22.51 31.20 1.12
C GLN A 103 -22.85 29.72 1.30
N SER A 104 -23.92 29.28 0.62
CA SER A 104 -24.38 27.89 0.62
C SER A 104 -24.44 27.34 -0.79
N VAL A 105 -24.15 26.06 -0.94
CA VAL A 105 -24.22 25.35 -2.22
C VAL A 105 -24.92 23.99 -2.03
N PRO A 106 -25.70 23.51 -3.01
CA PRO A 106 -26.10 22.10 -3.03
C PRO A 106 -24.86 21.21 -3.08
N ALA A 107 -24.89 20.09 -2.35
CA ALA A 107 -23.77 19.15 -2.34
C ALA A 107 -24.24 17.71 -2.43
N ALA A 108 -23.41 16.86 -3.04
CA ALA A 108 -23.66 15.43 -3.09
C ALA A 108 -23.82 14.84 -1.67
N PRO A 109 -24.72 13.85 -1.47
CA PRO A 109 -24.90 13.18 -0.18
C PRO A 109 -23.60 12.65 0.43
N GLU A 110 -22.68 12.19 -0.41
CA GLU A 110 -21.35 11.72 -0.02
C GLU A 110 -20.52 12.82 0.65
N LEU A 111 -20.50 14.03 0.07
CA LEU A 111 -19.76 15.16 0.64
C LEU A 111 -20.38 15.62 1.96
N LEU A 112 -21.71 15.68 2.03
CA LEU A 112 -22.42 16.00 3.28
C LEU A 112 -22.12 14.98 4.39
N ARG A 113 -22.10 13.69 4.06
CA ARG A 113 -21.76 12.61 5.00
C ARG A 113 -20.31 12.73 5.47
N VAL A 114 -19.34 12.88 4.56
CA VAL A 114 -17.91 12.98 4.92
C VAL A 114 -17.66 14.19 5.81
N LEU A 115 -18.21 15.36 5.49
CA LEU A 115 -18.04 16.55 6.33
C LEU A 115 -18.71 16.39 7.70
N LYS A 116 -19.83 15.66 7.78
CA LYS A 116 -20.44 15.31 9.06
C LYS A 116 -19.56 14.36 9.87
N ARG A 117 -18.95 13.37 9.23
CA ARG A 117 -17.97 12.47 9.85
C ARG A 117 -16.75 13.22 10.34
N CYS A 118 -16.28 14.23 9.60
CA CYS A 118 -15.23 15.13 10.08
C CYS A 118 -15.63 15.85 11.39
N GLU A 119 -16.85 16.36 11.52
CA GLU A 119 -17.34 16.96 12.77
C GLU A 119 -17.30 15.98 13.94
N GLU A 120 -17.69 14.73 13.71
CA GLU A 120 -17.66 13.67 14.72
C GLU A 120 -16.23 13.35 15.14
N TRP A 121 -15.30 13.18 14.18
CA TRP A 121 -13.90 12.90 14.46
C TRP A 121 -13.16 14.07 15.12
N MET A 122 -13.48 15.32 14.76
CA MET A 122 -13.00 16.51 15.47
C MET A 122 -13.39 16.45 16.95
N ARG A 123 -14.66 16.12 17.24
CA ARG A 123 -15.16 16.00 18.62
C ARG A 123 -14.53 14.83 19.37
N VAL A 124 -14.51 13.65 18.77
CA VAL A 124 -14.03 12.39 19.38
C VAL A 124 -12.53 12.43 19.66
N SER A 125 -11.75 13.07 18.79
CA SER A 125 -10.30 13.19 18.93
C SER A 125 -9.84 14.37 19.81
N GLY A 126 -10.76 15.20 20.30
CA GLY A 126 -10.42 16.43 21.01
C GLY A 126 -9.66 17.43 20.14
N GLY A 127 -9.96 17.48 18.83
CA GLY A 127 -9.34 18.37 17.86
C GLY A 127 -8.01 17.89 17.26
N ALA A 128 -7.54 16.68 17.60
CA ALA A 128 -6.34 16.11 16.98
C ALA A 128 -6.54 15.79 15.49
N PHE A 129 -7.77 15.51 15.07
CA PHE A 129 -8.20 15.55 13.68
C PHE A 129 -8.93 16.87 13.41
N ASN A 130 -8.57 17.60 12.35
CA ASN A 130 -9.30 18.76 11.88
C ASN A 130 -9.02 19.04 10.39
N PRO A 131 -10.01 18.99 9.49
CA PRO A 131 -9.85 19.32 8.07
C PRO A 131 -9.27 20.72 7.79
N ALA A 132 -9.40 21.67 8.70
CA ALA A 132 -8.85 23.02 8.56
C ALA A 132 -7.33 23.11 8.78
N VAL A 133 -6.68 21.99 9.09
CA VAL A 133 -5.22 21.88 9.26
C VAL A 133 -4.40 22.26 8.01
N GLN A 134 -5.06 22.41 6.85
CA GLN A 134 -4.41 22.80 5.61
C GLN A 134 -3.65 24.13 5.75
N SER A 135 -4.18 25.12 6.49
CA SER A 135 -3.49 26.41 6.68
C SER A 135 -2.18 26.27 7.46
N ILE A 136 -2.17 25.39 8.46
CA ILE A 136 -0.96 25.03 9.23
C ILE A 136 0.03 24.32 8.31
N SER A 137 -0.44 23.35 7.53
CA SER A 137 0.38 22.57 6.60
C SER A 137 1.05 23.46 5.54
N ASP A 138 0.31 24.41 4.97
CA ASP A 138 0.84 25.36 3.99
C ASP A 138 1.87 26.30 4.62
N ARG A 139 1.64 26.73 5.87
CA ARG A 139 2.60 27.57 6.59
C ARG A 139 3.92 26.85 6.87
N TRP A 140 3.87 25.58 7.26
CA TRP A 140 5.08 24.77 7.48
C TRP A 140 5.79 24.43 6.16
N ARG A 141 5.04 24.23 5.07
CA ARG A 141 5.65 24.13 3.74
C ARG A 141 6.41 25.41 3.37
N GLN A 142 5.85 26.58 3.67
CA GLN A 142 6.54 27.86 3.48
C GLN A 142 7.77 27.97 4.38
N ALA A 143 7.69 27.55 5.65
CA ALA A 143 8.83 27.51 6.56
C ALA A 143 9.97 26.62 6.03
N SER A 144 9.65 25.51 5.36
CA SER A 144 10.63 24.63 4.72
C SER A 144 11.35 25.32 3.56
N VAL A 145 10.66 26.17 2.80
CA VAL A 145 11.25 27.00 1.74
C VAL A 145 12.14 28.10 2.33
N ASP A 146 11.66 28.78 3.37
CA ASP A 146 12.37 29.90 4.00
C ASP A 146 13.54 29.43 4.87
N GLY A 147 13.53 28.17 5.31
CA GLY A 147 14.50 27.59 6.23
C GLY A 147 14.35 28.05 7.69
N VAL A 148 13.23 28.72 8.02
CA VAL A 148 12.97 29.33 9.32
C VAL A 148 11.61 28.88 9.85
N GLU A 149 11.58 28.41 11.10
CA GLU A 149 10.33 28.00 11.76
C GLU A 149 9.36 29.18 11.98
N PRO A 150 8.03 28.93 11.96
CA PRO A 150 7.05 29.96 12.28
C PRO A 150 7.20 30.47 13.72
N ALA A 151 6.93 31.77 13.92
CA ALA A 151 6.96 32.37 15.25
C ALA A 151 5.80 31.86 16.12
N GLU A 152 6.02 31.77 17.44
CA GLU A 152 5.00 31.26 18.38
C GLU A 152 3.67 32.05 18.33
N SER A 153 3.74 33.37 18.18
CA SER A 153 2.54 34.22 18.04
C SER A 153 1.75 33.93 16.75
N GLU A 154 2.44 33.52 15.68
CA GLU A 154 1.82 33.10 14.43
C GLU A 154 1.14 31.73 14.58
N LEU A 155 1.79 30.79 15.26
CA LEU A 155 1.23 29.47 15.56
C LEU A 155 -0.05 29.59 16.39
N GLN A 156 -0.06 30.41 17.44
CA GLN A 156 -1.25 30.65 18.27
C GLN A 156 -2.42 31.24 17.46
N LEU A 157 -2.11 32.13 16.51
CA LEU A 157 -3.12 32.68 15.60
C LEU A 157 -3.68 31.63 14.65
N LEU A 158 -2.85 30.70 14.15
CA LEU A 158 -3.32 29.58 13.35
C LEU A 158 -4.21 28.63 14.14
N VAL A 159 -3.83 28.28 15.37
CA VAL A 159 -4.63 27.42 16.26
C VAL A 159 -6.02 28.01 16.48
N SER A 160 -6.10 29.30 16.86
CA SER A 160 -7.39 29.97 17.07
C SER A 160 -8.27 29.91 15.82
N ARG A 161 -7.73 30.26 14.65
CA ARG A 161 -8.48 30.24 13.37
C ARG A 161 -8.94 28.84 12.95
N VAL A 162 -8.10 27.82 13.13
CA VAL A 162 -8.39 26.43 12.77
C VAL A 162 -9.44 25.82 13.69
N SER A 163 -9.53 26.29 14.94
CA SER A 163 -10.51 25.82 15.92
C SER A 163 -11.94 26.36 15.68
N GLU A 164 -12.09 27.44 14.90
CA GLU A 164 -13.40 28.01 14.58
C GLU A 164 -14.21 27.09 13.65
N PRO A 165 -15.56 27.09 13.75
CA PRO A 165 -16.42 26.37 12.82
C PRO A 165 -16.20 26.81 11.37
N GLN A 166 -15.89 25.84 10.51
CA GLN A 166 -15.55 26.11 9.11
C GLN A 166 -16.70 25.87 8.14
N TRP A 167 -17.62 24.95 8.47
CA TRP A 167 -18.75 24.60 7.61
C TRP A 167 -19.97 24.23 8.45
N GLN A 168 -21.12 24.17 7.78
CA GLN A 168 -22.35 23.62 8.35
C GLN A 168 -23.03 22.71 7.34
N VAL A 169 -23.31 21.48 7.74
CA VAL A 169 -24.05 20.49 6.95
C VAL A 169 -25.56 20.62 7.21
N GLN A 170 -26.36 20.76 6.15
CA GLN A 170 -27.82 20.84 6.22
C GLN A 170 -28.46 19.72 5.38
N PHE A 171 -28.59 18.52 5.96
CA PHE A 171 -29.06 17.32 5.25
C PHE A 171 -30.46 17.45 4.65
N ALA A 172 -31.41 18.06 5.37
CA ALA A 172 -32.80 18.18 4.91
C ALA A 172 -32.93 19.01 3.62
N GLN A 173 -31.99 19.93 3.38
CA GLN A 173 -31.93 20.79 2.21
C GLN A 173 -30.90 20.33 1.18
N ALA A 174 -30.15 19.26 1.48
CA ALA A 174 -28.96 18.84 0.73
C ALA A 174 -27.97 19.99 0.48
N GLN A 175 -27.79 20.87 1.48
CA GLN A 175 -26.94 22.06 1.37
C GLN A 175 -25.75 21.99 2.31
N LEU A 176 -24.69 22.65 1.86
CA LEU A 176 -23.47 22.88 2.61
C LEU A 176 -23.18 24.38 2.65
N THR A 177 -23.05 24.93 3.86
CA THR A 177 -22.76 26.34 4.08
C THR A 177 -21.32 26.53 4.53
N ARG A 178 -20.62 27.48 3.92
CA ARG A 178 -19.26 27.87 4.33
C ARG A 178 -19.36 28.86 5.48
N LEU A 179 -18.70 28.58 6.61
CA LEU A 179 -18.75 29.45 7.79
C LEU A 179 -17.45 30.24 8.02
N GLY A 180 -16.31 29.59 7.80
CA GLY A 180 -14.99 30.19 7.99
C GLY A 180 -14.27 30.49 6.67
N ASN A 181 -13.00 30.88 6.76
CA ASN A 181 -12.14 31.17 5.62
C ASN A 181 -10.86 30.30 5.61
N GLN A 182 -10.72 29.34 6.53
CA GLN A 182 -9.54 28.48 6.56
C GLN A 182 -9.59 27.46 5.42
N PRO A 183 -8.52 27.28 4.63
CA PRO A 183 -8.46 26.21 3.65
C PRO A 183 -8.73 24.85 4.33
N LEU A 184 -9.44 23.97 3.64
CA LEU A 184 -9.83 22.67 4.15
C LEU A 184 -9.20 21.56 3.32
N THR A 185 -8.97 20.40 3.95
CA THR A 185 -8.49 19.19 3.29
C THR A 185 -9.27 17.97 3.76
N LEU A 186 -9.47 17.00 2.87
CA LEU A 186 -10.05 15.69 3.17
C LEU A 186 -9.01 14.56 3.08
N ASN A 187 -7.72 14.88 3.00
CA ASN A 187 -6.67 13.90 2.74
C ASN A 187 -6.56 12.77 3.78
N ALA A 188 -7.04 13.01 5.00
CA ALA A 188 -7.01 12.07 6.13
C ALA A 188 -8.32 11.30 6.35
N ILE A 189 -9.27 11.38 5.40
CA ILE A 189 -10.55 10.66 5.47
C ILE A 189 -11.01 10.15 4.10
N ALA A 190 -10.75 10.91 3.03
CA ALA A 190 -11.30 10.64 1.71
C ALA A 190 -10.83 9.30 1.12
N LYS A 191 -9.57 8.91 1.33
CA LYS A 191 -9.04 7.64 0.81
C LYS A 191 -9.79 6.46 1.41
N GLY A 192 -9.87 6.41 2.74
CA GLY A 192 -10.66 5.40 3.45
C GLY A 192 -12.13 5.36 2.99
N THR A 193 -12.80 6.51 2.89
CA THR A 193 -14.19 6.58 2.40
C THR A 193 -14.33 6.06 0.96
N ILE A 194 -13.37 6.32 0.08
CA ILE A 194 -13.39 5.83 -1.32
C ILE A 194 -13.20 4.32 -1.36
N VAL A 195 -12.24 3.78 -0.61
CA VAL A 195 -12.02 2.33 -0.46
C VAL A 195 -13.32 1.65 -0.01
N ASP A 196 -13.98 2.21 1.00
CA ASP A 196 -15.25 1.69 1.51
C ASP A 196 -16.37 1.74 0.48
N SER A 197 -16.47 2.85 -0.26
CA SER A 197 -17.50 3.04 -1.29
C SER A 197 -17.32 2.08 -2.45
N VAL A 198 -16.08 1.78 -2.86
CA VAL A 198 -15.79 0.76 -3.88
C VAL A 198 -16.26 -0.61 -3.41
N VAL A 199 -15.91 -1.01 -2.18
CA VAL A 199 -16.35 -2.30 -1.62
C VAL A 199 -17.88 -2.40 -1.61
N LEU A 200 -18.56 -1.36 -1.13
CA LEU A 200 -20.03 -1.34 -1.06
C LEU A 200 -20.69 -1.37 -2.45
N ALA A 201 -20.16 -0.61 -3.42
CA ALA A 201 -20.65 -0.62 -4.79
C ALA A 201 -20.51 -2.01 -5.42
N LEU A 202 -19.34 -2.66 -5.26
CA LEU A 202 -19.11 -3.98 -5.83
C LEU A 202 -19.97 -5.06 -5.17
N GLN A 203 -20.09 -5.06 -3.84
CA GLN A 203 -20.93 -6.02 -3.12
C GLN A 203 -22.42 -5.89 -3.46
N SER A 204 -22.89 -4.66 -3.70
CA SER A 204 -24.30 -4.42 -4.03
C SER A 204 -24.65 -4.70 -5.49
N GLU A 205 -23.74 -4.38 -6.42
CA GLU A 205 -24.00 -4.50 -7.86
C GLU A 205 -23.59 -5.87 -8.44
N PHE A 206 -22.69 -6.61 -7.79
CA PHE A 206 -22.16 -7.90 -8.26
C PHE A 206 -22.31 -9.01 -7.20
N PRO A 207 -23.50 -9.59 -7.03
CA PRO A 207 -23.75 -10.63 -6.03
C PRO A 207 -22.97 -11.94 -6.26
N GLN A 208 -22.36 -12.11 -7.44
CA GLN A 208 -21.49 -13.24 -7.76
C GLN A 208 -20.06 -13.10 -7.20
N ILE A 209 -19.70 -11.92 -6.68
CA ILE A 209 -18.41 -11.72 -6.02
C ILE A 209 -18.49 -12.28 -4.61
N GLU A 210 -17.64 -13.27 -4.35
CA GLU A 210 -17.56 -13.92 -3.04
C GLU A 210 -16.62 -13.18 -2.08
N GLY A 211 -15.65 -12.43 -2.60
CA GLY A 211 -14.64 -11.77 -1.80
C GLY A 211 -13.93 -10.62 -2.54
N LEU A 212 -13.47 -9.65 -1.77
CA LEU A 212 -12.80 -8.45 -2.26
C LEU A 212 -11.59 -8.10 -1.37
N VAL A 213 -10.51 -7.66 -2.01
CA VAL A 213 -9.44 -6.89 -1.37
C VAL A 213 -9.24 -5.62 -2.17
N VAL A 214 -9.48 -4.47 -1.54
CA VAL A 214 -9.30 -3.14 -2.15
C VAL A 214 -8.17 -2.45 -1.40
N ASN A 215 -7.11 -2.03 -2.10
CA ASN A 215 -5.98 -1.32 -1.52
C ASN A 215 -5.68 -0.06 -2.33
N ILE A 216 -5.73 1.11 -1.69
CA ILE A 216 -5.35 2.37 -2.32
C ILE A 216 -4.24 3.00 -1.50
N GLY A 217 -3.01 2.93 -2.01
CA GLY A 217 -1.85 3.56 -1.38
C GLY A 217 -1.55 3.08 0.04
N GLY A 218 -1.90 1.84 0.38
CA GLY A 218 -1.69 1.25 1.71
C GLY A 218 -2.93 1.25 2.61
N ASP A 219 -3.98 1.99 2.26
CA ASP A 219 -5.28 1.88 2.92
C ASP A 219 -6.05 0.73 2.29
N LEU A 220 -6.25 -0.33 3.07
CA LEU A 220 -6.70 -1.61 2.56
C LEU A 220 -7.97 -2.06 3.27
N ARG A 221 -8.93 -2.60 2.51
CA ARG A 221 -10.13 -3.27 3.02
C ARG A 221 -10.29 -4.66 2.43
N VAL A 222 -10.50 -5.63 3.30
CA VAL A 222 -10.87 -7.01 2.95
C VAL A 222 -12.36 -7.20 3.23
N ALA A 223 -13.10 -7.78 2.30
CA ALA A 223 -14.53 -8.04 2.45
C ALA A 223 -14.96 -9.39 1.87
N GLY A 224 -16.08 -9.92 2.34
CA GLY A 224 -16.63 -11.20 1.91
C GLY A 224 -15.82 -12.39 2.46
N ARG A 225 -15.57 -13.38 1.62
CA ARG A 225 -14.82 -14.60 1.94
C ARG A 225 -13.30 -14.46 1.79
N SER A 226 -12.82 -13.33 1.26
CA SER A 226 -11.38 -13.09 1.09
C SER A 226 -10.67 -13.03 2.44
N ARG A 227 -9.41 -13.47 2.42
CA ARG A 227 -8.43 -13.28 3.48
C ARG A 227 -7.18 -12.70 2.87
N TYR A 228 -6.53 -11.77 3.56
CA TYR A 228 -5.34 -11.13 3.03
C TYR A 228 -4.26 -10.96 4.11
N SER A 229 -3.03 -11.30 3.75
CA SER A 229 -1.87 -11.16 4.62
C SER A 229 -1.25 -9.78 4.43
N VAL A 230 -1.27 -8.94 5.47
CA VAL A 230 -0.67 -7.61 5.45
C VAL A 230 0.59 -7.59 6.30
N SER A 231 1.71 -7.18 5.69
CA SER A 231 2.96 -6.93 6.40
C SER A 231 2.99 -5.49 6.92
N ILE A 232 3.22 -5.34 8.23
CA ILE A 232 3.34 -4.04 8.88
C ILE A 232 4.80 -3.57 8.82
N PRO A 233 5.10 -2.44 8.15
CA PRO A 233 6.46 -1.97 7.99
C PRO A 233 7.08 -1.57 9.33
N ALA A 234 8.39 -1.76 9.46
CA ALA A 234 9.16 -1.28 10.60
C ALA A 234 9.77 0.09 10.26
N PRO A 235 9.22 1.22 10.74
CA PRO A 235 9.66 2.55 10.32
C PRO A 235 11.10 2.88 10.77
N GLN A 236 11.63 2.23 11.82
CA GLN A 236 13.05 2.37 12.21
C GLN A 236 14.00 1.60 11.29
N ARG A 237 13.48 0.68 10.48
CA ARG A 237 14.27 -0.12 9.56
C ARG A 237 14.05 0.44 8.17
N ASP A 238 14.93 1.36 7.81
CA ASP A 238 14.86 2.15 6.56
C ASP A 238 15.03 1.28 5.29
N ALA A 239 15.35 0.00 5.44
CA ALA A 239 15.52 -0.93 4.34
C ALA A 239 14.20 -1.59 3.91
N LEU A 240 13.93 -1.57 2.60
CA LEU A 240 12.76 -2.17 1.95
C LEU A 240 12.57 -3.66 2.22
N ASN A 241 13.65 -4.38 2.53
CA ASN A 241 13.65 -5.81 2.81
C ASN A 241 13.84 -6.12 4.30
N ALA A 242 13.75 -5.11 5.17
CA ALA A 242 13.73 -5.32 6.60
C ALA A 242 12.56 -6.23 6.97
N ALA A 243 12.78 -7.13 7.93
CA ALA A 243 11.72 -7.95 8.48
C ALA A 243 10.58 -7.04 9.01
N PRO A 244 9.32 -7.31 8.61
CA PRO A 244 8.18 -6.51 9.05
C PRO A 244 8.03 -6.58 10.58
N LEU A 245 7.39 -5.59 11.18
CA LEU A 245 7.06 -5.62 12.61
C LEU A 245 6.08 -6.74 12.94
N ALA A 246 5.13 -6.98 12.04
CA ALA A 246 4.13 -8.02 12.16
C ALA A 246 3.59 -8.40 10.77
N VAL A 247 3.04 -9.59 10.66
CA VAL A 247 2.21 -10.00 9.52
C VAL A 247 0.82 -10.32 10.08
N LEU A 248 -0.20 -9.64 9.56
CA LEU A 248 -1.58 -9.77 10.02
C LEU A 248 -2.40 -10.51 8.97
N GLN A 249 -3.28 -11.42 9.41
CA GLN A 249 -4.28 -12.03 8.54
C GLN A 249 -5.61 -11.28 8.71
N LEU A 250 -6.05 -10.59 7.67
CA LEU A 250 -7.26 -9.79 7.68
C LEU A 250 -8.43 -10.51 7.03
N SER A 251 -9.62 -10.36 7.59
CA SER A 251 -10.88 -10.82 7.03
C SER A 251 -12.02 -9.93 7.49
N ASN A 252 -12.82 -9.39 6.56
CA ASN A 252 -13.91 -8.44 6.84
C ASN A 252 -13.48 -7.25 7.73
N GLN A 253 -12.29 -6.71 7.45
CA GLN A 253 -11.65 -5.64 8.20
C GLN A 253 -10.86 -4.75 7.25
N ALA A 254 -10.56 -3.55 7.71
CA ALA A 254 -9.68 -2.62 7.05
C ALA A 254 -8.44 -2.32 7.88
N ILE A 255 -7.38 -1.89 7.21
CA ILE A 255 -6.16 -1.38 7.82
C ILE A 255 -5.70 -0.12 7.09
N ALA A 256 -5.21 0.85 7.82
CA ALA A 256 -4.50 2.01 7.29
C ALA A 256 -3.23 2.25 8.11
N THR A 257 -2.22 2.85 7.48
CA THR A 257 -0.98 3.24 8.17
C THR A 257 -0.62 4.66 7.84
N SER A 258 -0.56 5.52 8.86
CA SER A 258 -0.03 6.88 8.76
C SER A 258 1.44 6.87 9.18
N GLY A 259 2.31 7.51 8.40
CA GLY A 259 3.75 7.51 8.66
C GLY A 259 4.48 8.78 8.26
N MET A 260 5.55 9.12 8.98
CA MET A 260 6.35 10.34 8.78
C MET A 260 7.29 10.23 7.56
N SER A 261 7.80 9.03 7.25
CA SER A 261 8.96 8.83 6.36
C SER A 261 8.72 9.19 4.89
N GLU A 262 7.49 9.06 4.38
CA GLU A 262 7.26 9.24 2.93
C GLU A 262 7.12 10.70 2.49
N ARG A 263 6.86 11.63 3.41
CA ARG A 263 6.53 13.04 3.06
C ARG A 263 7.10 14.09 4.03
N SER A 264 8.09 13.76 4.86
CA SER A 264 8.73 14.72 5.76
C SER A 264 9.33 15.93 5.02
N MET A 265 9.38 17.08 5.68
CA MET A 265 9.98 18.32 5.14
C MET A 265 11.15 18.79 6.00
N ARG A 266 12.09 19.53 5.40
CA ARG A 266 13.26 20.08 6.11
C ARG A 266 13.07 21.57 6.37
N VAL A 267 13.15 21.98 7.63
CA VAL A 267 13.11 23.39 8.05
C VAL A 267 14.43 23.69 8.75
N GLY A 268 15.27 24.51 8.12
CA GLY A 268 16.64 24.72 8.57
C GLY A 268 17.43 23.40 8.62
N ASN A 269 17.84 22.98 9.81
CA ASN A 269 18.56 21.72 10.03
C ASN A 269 17.70 20.59 10.61
N THR A 270 16.39 20.82 10.76
CA THR A 270 15.46 19.86 11.36
C THR A 270 14.58 19.22 10.29
N VAL A 271 14.40 17.90 10.35
CA VAL A 271 13.39 17.18 9.56
C VAL A 271 12.12 17.11 10.38
N VAL A 272 11.01 17.58 9.83
CA VAL A 272 9.70 17.64 10.48
C VAL A 272 8.65 16.87 9.69
N SER A 273 7.65 16.34 10.40
CA SER A 273 6.53 15.61 9.80
C SER A 273 5.68 16.51 8.90
N HIS A 274 4.98 15.88 7.95
CA HIS A 274 3.92 16.54 7.19
C HIS A 274 2.55 16.47 7.89
N ILE A 275 2.41 15.59 8.89
CA ILE A 275 1.22 15.49 9.73
C ILE A 275 1.36 16.54 10.83
N MET A 276 0.40 17.45 10.90
CA MET A 276 0.40 18.59 11.82
C MET A 276 -0.60 18.37 12.94
N ASP A 277 -0.30 18.82 14.15
CA ASP A 277 -1.25 18.88 15.26
C ASP A 277 -2.06 20.20 15.16
N PRO A 278 -3.37 20.14 14.87
CA PRO A 278 -4.20 21.34 14.74
C PRO A 278 -4.31 22.16 16.03
N ARG A 279 -4.04 21.53 17.19
CA ARG A 279 -4.20 22.14 18.53
C ARG A 279 -2.99 22.97 18.92
N THR A 280 -1.83 22.71 18.30
CA THR A 280 -0.57 23.42 18.58
C THR A 280 -0.01 24.13 17.35
N ALA A 281 -0.55 23.84 16.16
CA ALA A 281 -0.02 24.23 14.87
C ALA A 281 1.43 23.78 14.64
N ARG A 282 1.87 22.68 15.28
CA ARG A 282 3.23 22.13 15.14
C ARG A 282 3.21 20.78 14.41
N PRO A 283 4.31 20.39 13.74
CA PRO A 283 4.46 19.06 13.19
C PRO A 283 4.43 18.01 14.30
N SER A 284 3.77 16.88 14.03
CA SER A 284 3.84 15.70 14.89
C SER A 284 5.25 15.11 14.92
N SER A 285 5.68 14.61 16.08
CA SER A 285 7.03 14.05 16.27
C SER A 285 7.07 12.70 17.00
N ASP A 286 6.04 12.37 17.78
CA ASP A 286 6.16 11.30 18.77
C ASP A 286 5.95 9.91 18.15
N ILE A 287 5.03 9.81 17.19
CA ILE A 287 4.60 8.55 16.56
C ILE A 287 4.81 8.66 15.04
N PRO A 288 6.03 8.38 14.55
CA PRO A 288 6.34 8.39 13.12
C PRO A 288 5.67 7.26 12.33
N SER A 289 5.04 6.27 12.98
CA SER A 289 4.17 5.32 12.30
C SER A 289 3.05 4.84 13.22
N ALA A 290 1.83 4.90 12.70
CA ALA A 290 0.62 4.41 13.34
C ALA A 290 -0.13 3.52 12.35
N SER A 291 -0.21 2.22 12.63
CA SER A 291 -1.05 1.28 11.90
C SER A 291 -2.33 1.01 12.70
N VAL A 292 -3.49 1.14 12.06
CA VAL A 292 -4.79 0.96 12.69
C VAL A 292 -5.63 -0.02 11.89
N LEU A 293 -6.18 -1.01 12.59
CA LEU A 293 -7.24 -1.90 12.14
C LEU A 293 -8.60 -1.32 12.54
N ALA A 294 -9.60 -1.49 11.68
CA ALA A 294 -11.00 -1.17 11.97
C ALA A 294 -11.95 -2.03 11.11
N ALA A 295 -13.25 -1.86 11.31
CA ALA A 295 -14.28 -2.51 10.49
C ALA A 295 -14.35 -1.95 9.06
N ASP A 296 -13.98 -0.69 8.89
CA ASP A 296 -14.03 0.07 7.63
C ASP A 296 -12.78 0.95 7.47
N ALA A 297 -12.45 1.26 6.21
CA ALA A 297 -11.21 1.93 5.85
C ALA A 297 -11.22 3.42 6.24
N GLU A 298 -12.38 4.09 6.22
CA GLU A 298 -12.53 5.46 6.71
C GLU A 298 -12.09 5.56 8.18
N THR A 299 -12.61 4.68 9.03
CA THR A 299 -12.28 4.66 10.46
C THR A 299 -10.80 4.36 10.67
N ALA A 300 -10.22 3.41 9.92
CA ALA A 300 -8.80 3.09 10.01
C ALA A 300 -7.91 4.28 9.60
N ASP A 301 -8.20 4.94 8.47
CA ASP A 301 -7.43 6.08 7.92
C ASP A 301 -7.44 7.28 8.88
N VAL A 302 -8.64 7.65 9.38
CA VAL A 302 -8.80 8.76 10.32
C VAL A 302 -8.10 8.47 11.65
N LEU A 303 -8.31 7.28 12.23
CA LEU A 303 -7.67 6.92 13.49
C LEU A 303 -6.14 6.83 13.35
N ALA A 304 -5.61 6.34 12.23
CA ALA A 304 -4.17 6.32 11.98
C ALA A 304 -3.59 7.75 11.99
N THR A 305 -4.28 8.70 11.35
CA THR A 305 -3.88 10.11 11.37
C THR A 305 -3.95 10.70 12.78
N ILE A 306 -5.03 10.45 13.52
CA ILE A 306 -5.19 10.92 14.91
C ILE A 306 -4.08 10.36 15.80
N CYS A 307 -3.76 9.07 15.65
CA CYS A 307 -2.71 8.42 16.42
C CYS A 307 -1.32 8.99 16.13
N SER A 308 -1.06 9.50 14.92
CA SER A 308 0.18 10.23 14.64
C SER A 308 0.26 11.60 15.35
N VAL A 309 -0.87 12.17 15.77
CA VAL A 309 -0.95 13.48 16.44
C VAL A 309 -1.00 13.36 17.97
N LEU A 310 -1.72 12.37 18.50
CA LEU A 310 -1.86 12.16 19.95
C LEU A 310 -0.59 11.52 20.56
N ARG A 311 -0.48 11.57 21.89
CA ARG A 311 0.56 10.78 22.58
C ARG A 311 0.21 9.28 22.53
N PRO A 312 1.19 8.36 22.68
CA PRO A 312 0.93 6.91 22.55
C PRO A 312 -0.20 6.40 23.46
N ALA A 313 -0.20 6.79 24.73
CA ALA A 313 -1.23 6.36 25.68
C ALA A 313 -2.61 6.96 25.38
N GLU A 314 -2.67 8.17 24.83
CA GLU A 314 -3.93 8.79 24.41
C GLU A 314 -4.50 8.12 23.16
N SER A 315 -3.62 7.80 22.21
CA SER A 315 -3.94 7.08 20.98
C SER A 315 -4.53 5.70 21.27
N VAL A 316 -3.87 4.90 22.12
CA VAL A 316 -4.36 3.56 22.49
C VAL A 316 -5.74 3.64 23.14
N ARG A 317 -5.93 4.54 24.12
CA ARG A 317 -7.23 4.73 24.77
C ARG A 317 -8.33 5.14 23.80
N LEU A 318 -8.03 6.03 22.85
CA LEU A 318 -9.01 6.46 21.86
C LEU A 318 -9.39 5.30 20.94
N VAL A 319 -8.41 4.57 20.40
CA VAL A 319 -8.67 3.42 19.52
C VAL A 319 -9.49 2.35 20.23
N GLU A 320 -9.18 2.04 21.50
CA GLU A 320 -9.94 1.07 22.29
C GLU A 320 -11.38 1.51 22.59
N SER A 321 -11.68 2.81 22.50
CA SER A 321 -13.06 3.31 22.63
C SER A 321 -13.91 3.12 21.36
N VAL A 322 -13.28 2.77 20.23
CA VAL A 322 -13.96 2.51 18.95
C VAL A 322 -14.13 1.00 18.77
N PRO A 323 -15.38 0.48 18.77
CA PRO A 323 -15.63 -0.95 18.66
C PRO A 323 -15.00 -1.56 17.40
N GLY A 324 -14.25 -2.65 17.58
CA GLY A 324 -13.61 -3.37 16.46
C GLY A 324 -12.35 -2.68 15.91
N ALA A 325 -11.89 -1.59 16.53
CA ALA A 325 -10.63 -0.96 16.18
C ALA A 325 -9.48 -1.47 17.06
N ALA A 326 -8.28 -1.51 16.47
CA ALA A 326 -7.04 -1.85 17.17
C ALA A 326 -5.86 -1.12 16.52
N CYS A 327 -4.80 -0.83 17.27
CA CYS A 327 -3.63 -0.14 16.73
C CYS A 327 -2.30 -0.76 17.15
N CYS A 328 -1.29 -0.53 16.33
CA CYS A 328 0.12 -0.69 16.63
C CYS A 328 0.84 0.62 16.26
N LEU A 329 1.45 1.22 17.26
CA LEU A 329 2.09 2.52 17.20
C LEU A 329 3.57 2.33 17.44
N VAL A 330 4.36 3.08 16.68
CA VAL A 330 5.79 2.96 16.71
C VAL A 330 6.35 4.36 16.94
N THR A 331 7.00 4.56 18.09
CA THR A 331 7.48 5.89 18.49
C THR A 331 8.81 6.25 17.85
N SER A 332 9.15 7.54 17.86
CA SER A 332 10.44 8.05 17.40
C SER A 332 11.63 7.43 18.16
N GLY A 333 11.43 7.02 19.40
CA GLY A 333 12.41 6.31 20.22
C GLY A 333 12.52 4.80 19.95
N GLY A 334 11.74 4.23 19.03
CA GLY A 334 11.78 2.78 18.75
C GLY A 334 10.75 1.95 19.53
N ALA A 335 10.08 2.53 20.53
CA ALA A 335 9.13 1.81 21.35
C ALA A 335 7.85 1.48 20.57
N ILE A 336 7.30 0.29 20.83
CA ILE A 336 6.07 -0.20 20.18
C ILE A 336 4.95 -0.23 21.21
N PHE A 337 3.82 0.40 20.89
CA PHE A 337 2.61 0.40 21.70
C PHE A 337 1.47 -0.22 20.91
N CYS A 338 0.84 -1.27 21.44
CA CYS A 338 -0.33 -1.89 20.82
C CYS A 338 -1.53 -1.79 21.74
N SER A 339 -2.72 -1.58 21.16
CA SER A 339 -3.98 -1.74 21.88
C SER A 339 -4.25 -3.21 22.20
N ALA A 340 -5.09 -3.49 23.20
CA ALA A 340 -5.46 -4.86 23.58
C ALA A 340 -6.05 -5.70 22.44
N GLY A 341 -6.80 -5.07 21.52
CA GLY A 341 -7.41 -5.75 20.36
C GLY A 341 -6.45 -6.06 19.21
N TRP A 342 -5.18 -5.67 19.29
CA TRP A 342 -4.23 -5.88 18.21
C TRP A 342 -3.80 -7.36 18.16
N PRO A 343 -3.91 -8.04 17.00
CA PRO A 343 -3.88 -9.51 16.95
C PRO A 343 -2.48 -10.12 17.11
N VAL A 344 -1.41 -9.33 16.99
CA VAL A 344 -0.03 -9.81 17.13
C VAL A 344 0.67 -8.99 18.20
N GLN A 345 0.99 -9.59 19.33
CA GLN A 345 1.81 -8.87 20.31
C GLN A 345 3.20 -8.62 19.73
N PRO A 346 3.70 -7.36 19.79
CA PRO A 346 5.06 -7.08 19.38
C PRO A 346 6.02 -7.87 20.27
N PRO A 347 7.21 -8.26 19.77
CA PRO A 347 8.24 -8.80 20.65
C PRO A 347 8.48 -7.80 21.78
N VAL A 348 8.36 -8.26 23.02
CA VAL A 348 8.42 -7.42 24.22
C VAL A 348 9.77 -6.70 24.27
N ALA A 349 9.78 -5.41 23.94
CA ALA A 349 10.80 -4.50 24.40
C ALA A 349 10.51 -4.23 25.88
N ALA A 350 11.40 -4.66 26.76
CA ALA A 350 11.24 -4.59 28.20
C ALA A 350 10.93 -3.16 28.65
N ILE A 351 9.82 -2.98 29.36
CA ILE A 351 9.52 -1.76 30.11
C ILE A 351 10.37 -1.82 31.38
N GLY A 352 11.36 -0.94 31.48
CA GLY A 352 12.17 -0.75 32.69
C GLY A 352 13.29 0.24 32.43
N ASP A 353 13.46 1.20 33.34
CA ASP A 353 14.56 2.17 33.39
C ASP A 353 15.92 1.48 33.43
N GLU A 354 16.43 1.04 32.28
CA GLU A 354 17.83 0.74 32.08
C GLU A 354 18.26 1.37 30.74
N LYS A 355 19.46 1.96 30.75
CA LYS A 355 20.17 2.44 29.55
C LYS A 355 19.88 1.53 28.36
N PRO A 356 19.72 2.07 27.14
CA PRO A 356 19.26 1.29 25.98
C PRO A 356 20.03 -0.01 25.89
N ALA A 357 19.39 -1.09 26.35
CA ALA A 357 19.91 -2.42 26.16
C ALA A 357 19.80 -2.63 24.66
N GLU A 358 20.96 -2.74 24.01
CA GLU A 358 21.10 -3.39 22.71
C GLU A 358 20.36 -4.73 22.81
N GLN A 359 19.06 -4.76 22.51
CA GLN A 359 18.34 -6.00 22.28
C GLN A 359 18.95 -6.59 21.02
N SER A 360 19.89 -7.50 21.27
CA SER A 360 20.58 -8.42 20.39
C SER A 360 19.79 -8.75 19.10
N ALA A 361 19.86 -7.87 18.11
CA ALA A 361 20.07 -8.33 16.75
C ALA A 361 21.32 -9.19 16.85
N ALA A 362 21.23 -10.49 16.55
CA ALA A 362 22.40 -11.33 16.43
C ALA A 362 23.42 -10.54 15.60
N LYS A 363 24.54 -10.11 16.21
CA LYS A 363 25.50 -9.22 15.56
C LYS A 363 25.97 -9.92 14.29
N THR A 364 25.41 -9.54 13.15
CA THR A 364 25.80 -10.12 11.87
C THR A 364 27.21 -9.62 11.57
N PRO A 365 28.10 -10.49 11.06
CA PRO A 365 29.48 -10.10 10.79
C PRO A 365 29.57 -9.06 9.67
N TYR A 366 28.52 -8.94 8.86
CA TYR A 366 28.42 -8.06 7.71
C TYR A 366 27.15 -7.20 7.80
N ASP A 367 27.29 -5.95 7.38
CA ASP A 367 26.20 -5.00 7.15
C ASP A 367 26.46 -4.25 5.85
N VAL A 368 25.66 -4.57 4.83
CA VAL A 368 25.67 -3.90 3.53
C VAL A 368 24.40 -3.07 3.41
N GLN A 369 24.56 -1.77 3.21
CA GLN A 369 23.46 -0.81 3.01
C GLN A 369 23.56 -0.27 1.57
N LEU A 370 22.51 -0.48 0.80
CA LEU A 370 22.35 0.07 -0.54
C LEU A 370 21.26 1.14 -0.52
N GLU A 371 21.56 2.32 -1.05
CA GLU A 371 20.58 3.36 -1.35
C GLU A 371 20.56 3.58 -2.87
N PHE A 372 19.38 3.65 -3.48
CA PHE A 372 19.23 3.97 -4.91
C PHE A 372 18.00 4.84 -5.16
N GLU A 373 18.10 5.74 -6.12
CA GLU A 373 17.02 6.65 -6.51
C GLU A 373 16.45 6.25 -7.86
N ILE A 374 15.16 5.90 -7.91
CA ILE A 374 14.44 5.71 -9.18
C ILE A 374 14.18 7.09 -9.78
N ALA A 375 14.62 7.28 -11.01
CA ALA A 375 14.56 8.56 -11.70
C ALA A 375 13.12 8.98 -12.01
N LYS A 376 12.85 10.29 -11.89
CA LYS A 376 11.62 10.89 -12.38
C LYS A 376 11.66 10.99 -13.91
N ALA A 377 10.58 10.59 -14.59
CA ALA A 377 10.52 10.64 -16.04
C ALA A 377 10.75 12.06 -16.58
N ALA A 378 11.67 12.21 -17.54
CA ALA A 378 11.77 13.39 -18.37
C ALA A 378 10.84 13.24 -19.58
N GLY A 379 9.71 13.96 -19.60
CA GLY A 379 8.82 14.08 -20.78
C GLY A 379 7.35 13.76 -20.52
N GLY A 380 6.45 14.46 -21.24
CA GLY A 380 4.98 14.43 -21.07
C GLY A 380 4.26 13.20 -21.64
N GLY A 381 4.93 12.05 -21.74
CA GLY A 381 4.30 10.77 -22.11
C GLY A 381 3.75 10.01 -20.90
N ARG A 382 2.97 8.94 -21.14
CA ARG A 382 2.44 8.07 -20.07
C ARG A 382 3.59 7.29 -19.43
N TYR A 383 4.11 7.79 -18.31
CA TYR A 383 5.19 7.17 -17.55
C TYR A 383 4.74 5.83 -16.94
N ARG A 384 5.47 4.75 -17.25
CA ARG A 384 5.35 3.46 -16.58
C ARG A 384 6.46 3.34 -15.55
N ARG A 385 6.20 2.83 -14.35
CA ARG A 385 7.24 2.61 -13.35
C ARG A 385 8.17 1.48 -13.83
N PRO A 386 9.49 1.59 -13.67
CA PRO A 386 10.41 0.52 -14.03
C PRO A 386 10.20 -0.68 -13.10
N TYR A 387 10.40 -1.86 -13.66
CA TYR A 387 10.69 -3.05 -12.86
C TYR A 387 12.11 -2.90 -12.35
N VAL A 388 12.36 -3.27 -11.10
CA VAL A 388 13.69 -3.14 -10.49
C VAL A 388 14.04 -4.42 -9.74
N ALA A 389 15.20 -5.00 -10.02
CA ALA A 389 15.77 -6.08 -9.23
C ALA A 389 17.07 -5.64 -8.58
N VAL A 390 17.24 -5.98 -7.31
CA VAL A 390 18.49 -5.85 -6.55
C VAL A 390 18.85 -7.23 -6.04
N TRP A 391 20.03 -7.74 -6.39
CA TRP A 391 20.50 -9.05 -5.96
C TRP A 391 22.03 -9.10 -5.87
N VAL A 392 22.54 -10.18 -5.27
CA VAL A 392 23.97 -10.46 -5.14
C VAL A 392 24.30 -11.76 -5.86
N GLU A 393 25.39 -11.76 -6.62
CA GLU A 393 26.03 -12.96 -7.18
C GLU A 393 27.39 -13.20 -6.50
N ASP A 394 27.79 -14.47 -6.40
CA ASP A 394 29.14 -14.86 -5.98
C ASP A 394 30.19 -14.67 -7.11
N ALA A 395 31.42 -15.11 -6.87
CA ALA A 395 32.53 -14.99 -7.81
C ALA A 395 32.33 -15.79 -9.11
N ASP A 396 31.51 -16.85 -9.08
CA ASP A 396 31.20 -17.69 -10.23
C ASP A 396 29.97 -17.19 -11.00
N GLY A 397 29.33 -16.12 -10.50
CA GLY A 397 28.14 -15.52 -11.09
C GLY A 397 26.84 -16.24 -10.69
N PHE A 398 26.87 -17.08 -9.65
CA PHE A 398 25.68 -17.72 -9.12
C PHE A 398 24.92 -16.74 -8.20
N PRO A 399 23.59 -16.56 -8.37
CA PRO A 399 22.81 -15.66 -7.51
C PRO A 399 22.63 -16.24 -6.11
N VAL A 400 23.19 -15.58 -5.12
CA VAL A 400 23.16 -16.02 -3.71
C VAL A 400 22.02 -15.39 -2.92
N LYS A 401 21.55 -14.21 -3.32
CA LYS A 401 20.47 -13.50 -2.62
C LYS A 401 19.74 -12.52 -3.52
N THR A 402 18.41 -12.61 -3.61
CA THR A 402 17.61 -11.49 -4.14
C THR A 402 17.16 -10.59 -2.98
N LEU A 403 17.60 -9.33 -3.00
CA LEU A 403 17.37 -8.36 -1.92
C LEU A 403 16.08 -7.57 -2.09
N SER A 404 15.73 -7.19 -3.33
CA SER A 404 14.50 -6.49 -3.64
C SER A 404 14.07 -6.79 -5.06
N LEU A 405 12.76 -6.95 -5.28
CA LEU A 405 12.20 -7.23 -6.59
C LEU A 405 10.89 -6.45 -6.77
N PHE A 406 10.88 -5.49 -7.69
CA PHE A 406 9.74 -4.66 -8.03
C PHE A 406 9.20 -5.07 -9.39
N LEU A 407 8.01 -5.66 -9.41
CA LEU A 407 7.33 -6.18 -10.59
C LEU A 407 5.87 -5.76 -10.58
N MET A 408 5.23 -5.62 -11.75
CA MET A 408 3.76 -5.62 -11.81
C MET A 408 3.29 -7.05 -12.02
N ALA A 409 2.33 -7.51 -11.21
CA ALA A 409 1.81 -8.87 -11.24
C ALA A 409 0.69 -9.09 -12.27
N ASP A 410 0.20 -8.02 -12.90
CA ASP A 410 -1.05 -8.05 -13.65
C ASP A 410 -1.01 -8.83 -14.96
N ASN A 411 -2.18 -9.38 -15.30
CA ASN A 411 -2.40 -10.18 -16.48
C ASN A 411 -2.27 -9.32 -17.76
N PRO A 412 -1.68 -9.81 -18.86
CA PRO A 412 -1.48 -11.21 -19.16
C PRO A 412 -0.13 -11.78 -18.68
N GLY A 413 0.23 -11.50 -17.43
CA GLY A 413 1.17 -12.16 -16.57
C GLY A 413 2.34 -11.24 -16.30
N PRO A 414 3.31 -11.65 -15.48
CA PRO A 414 4.61 -11.03 -15.51
C PRO A 414 5.19 -11.32 -16.91
N ARG A 415 4.86 -10.57 -17.95
CA ARG A 415 5.51 -10.71 -19.26
C ARG A 415 6.86 -10.02 -19.24
N TRP A 416 6.90 -8.92 -18.50
CA TRP A 416 8.00 -7.98 -18.49
C TRP A 416 9.04 -8.27 -17.39
N HIS A 417 8.83 -9.24 -16.49
CA HIS A 417 9.92 -9.68 -15.59
C HIS A 417 11.10 -10.26 -16.39
N ARG A 418 10.84 -10.78 -17.60
CA ARG A 418 11.87 -11.20 -18.56
C ARG A 418 12.69 -10.03 -19.11
N ASP A 419 12.19 -8.80 -18.98
CA ASP A 419 12.93 -7.59 -19.37
C ASP A 419 13.98 -7.21 -18.33
N LEU A 420 13.86 -7.72 -17.09
CA LEU A 420 15.00 -7.85 -16.18
C LEU A 420 15.86 -9.04 -16.63
N ARG A 421 16.48 -8.90 -17.81
CA ARG A 421 17.12 -9.98 -18.56
C ARG A 421 18.18 -10.72 -17.74
N ARG A 422 19.00 -9.99 -16.98
CA ARG A 422 20.07 -10.57 -16.17
C ARG A 422 19.48 -11.29 -14.96
N TRP A 423 18.66 -10.61 -14.17
CA TRP A 423 18.02 -11.19 -12.99
C TRP A 423 17.17 -12.41 -13.36
N TYR A 424 16.37 -12.34 -14.43
CA TYR A 424 15.55 -13.46 -14.90
C TYR A 424 16.41 -14.67 -15.29
N SER A 425 17.51 -14.45 -16.01
CA SER A 425 18.44 -15.53 -16.34
C SER A 425 19.08 -16.13 -15.08
N SER A 426 19.48 -15.30 -14.12
CA SER A 426 20.08 -15.75 -12.87
C SER A 426 19.05 -16.53 -12.03
N ASP A 427 17.81 -16.04 -11.90
CA ASP A 427 16.74 -16.74 -11.16
C ASP A 427 16.38 -18.09 -11.78
N GLN A 428 16.40 -18.24 -13.12
CA GLN A 428 16.22 -19.54 -13.76
C GLN A 428 17.31 -20.55 -13.35
N VAL A 429 18.56 -20.11 -13.26
CA VAL A 429 19.67 -20.96 -12.79
C VAL A 429 19.50 -21.31 -11.31
N ARG A 430 19.08 -20.35 -10.48
CA ARG A 430 18.78 -20.58 -9.06
C ARG A 430 17.68 -21.63 -8.87
N GLN A 431 16.58 -21.54 -9.63
CA GLN A 431 15.45 -22.47 -9.56
C GLN A 431 15.82 -23.92 -9.90
N LEU A 432 16.94 -24.18 -10.58
CA LEU A 432 17.45 -25.53 -10.83
C LEU A 432 18.13 -26.14 -9.59
N VAL A 433 18.57 -25.30 -8.65
CA VAL A 433 19.32 -25.67 -7.45
C VAL A 433 18.45 -25.55 -6.18
N ASP A 434 17.42 -24.71 -6.22
CA ASP A 434 16.55 -24.38 -5.10
C ASP A 434 15.08 -24.34 -5.55
N ASP A 435 14.20 -25.09 -4.87
CA ASP A 435 12.77 -25.20 -5.22
C ASP A 435 11.94 -23.95 -4.86
N ALA A 436 12.55 -22.91 -4.26
CA ALA A 436 11.85 -21.70 -3.88
C ALA A 436 11.47 -20.82 -5.08
N LYS A 437 10.21 -20.34 -5.13
CA LYS A 437 9.73 -19.38 -6.15
C LYS A 437 9.79 -17.95 -5.60
N LEU A 438 10.72 -17.13 -6.10
CA LEU A 438 10.93 -15.77 -5.61
C LEU A 438 9.84 -14.79 -6.02
N ILE A 439 9.31 -14.87 -7.25
CA ILE A 439 8.31 -13.91 -7.75
C ILE A 439 7.07 -13.86 -6.84
N GLY A 440 6.56 -15.00 -6.36
CA GLY A 440 5.41 -15.03 -5.45
C GLY A 440 5.73 -14.72 -3.99
N THR A 441 7.01 -14.64 -3.61
CA THR A 441 7.44 -14.61 -2.20
C THR A 441 8.07 -13.27 -1.81
N ILE A 442 8.81 -12.63 -2.73
CA ILE A 442 9.59 -11.42 -2.45
C ILE A 442 9.30 -10.26 -3.40
N SER A 443 8.51 -10.47 -4.46
CA SER A 443 8.17 -9.38 -5.37
C SER A 443 7.19 -8.41 -4.70
N LYS A 444 7.36 -7.13 -5.02
CA LYS A 444 6.48 -6.03 -4.63
C LYS A 444 6.03 -5.29 -5.89
N PRO A 445 4.90 -4.57 -5.84
CA PRO A 445 4.51 -3.65 -6.90
C PRO A 445 5.65 -2.69 -7.27
N THR A 446 5.65 -2.23 -8.52
CA THR A 446 6.62 -1.23 -8.99
C THR A 446 6.52 0.06 -8.17
N ARG A 447 7.66 0.70 -7.94
CA ARG A 447 7.76 1.89 -7.07
C ARG A 447 7.79 3.19 -7.88
N ASN A 448 7.33 4.27 -7.24
CA ASN A 448 7.43 5.62 -7.81
C ASN A 448 8.89 6.07 -7.97
N PRO A 449 9.14 7.17 -8.70
CA PRO A 449 10.39 7.89 -8.57
C PRO A 449 10.65 8.29 -7.10
N GLY A 450 11.88 8.13 -6.63
CA GLY A 450 12.23 8.41 -5.24
C GLY A 450 13.43 7.59 -4.77
N VAL A 451 13.85 7.86 -3.53
CA VAL A 451 15.00 7.22 -2.89
C VAL A 451 14.54 5.98 -2.13
N TYR A 452 15.25 4.88 -2.32
CA TYR A 452 14.96 3.56 -1.78
C TYR A 452 16.20 2.97 -1.14
N LYS A 453 16.05 2.29 0.00
CA LYS A 453 17.15 1.63 0.70
C LYS A 453 16.92 0.14 0.83
N VAL A 454 17.98 -0.63 0.78
CA VAL A 454 17.99 -2.10 0.87
C VAL A 454 19.18 -2.47 1.74
N ALA A 455 18.97 -3.36 2.71
CA ALA A 455 20.03 -3.83 3.61
C ALA A 455 20.31 -5.31 3.35
N TRP A 456 21.54 -5.74 3.59
CA TRP A 456 21.93 -7.13 3.50
C TRP A 456 22.93 -7.50 4.59
N ASP A 457 22.68 -8.62 5.24
CA ASP A 457 23.44 -9.12 6.38
C ASP A 457 24.46 -10.21 6.02
N GLY A 458 24.64 -10.46 4.71
CA GLY A 458 25.56 -11.46 4.19
C GLY A 458 25.01 -12.89 4.21
N ARG A 459 23.70 -13.09 4.40
CA ARG A 459 23.06 -14.41 4.29
C ARG A 459 22.48 -14.66 2.90
N ASP A 460 22.36 -15.91 2.52
CA ASP A 460 21.71 -16.32 1.26
C ASP A 460 20.18 -16.39 1.36
N ASP A 461 19.51 -16.92 0.32
CA ASP A 461 18.06 -17.12 0.32
C ASP A 461 17.54 -18.20 1.27
N LYS A 462 18.41 -19.10 1.76
CA LYS A 462 18.10 -20.11 2.77
C LYS A 462 18.35 -19.61 4.20
N GLY A 463 18.99 -18.45 4.33
CA GLY A 463 19.35 -17.84 5.61
C GLY A 463 20.73 -18.28 6.11
N ASP A 464 21.53 -18.97 5.30
CA ASP A 464 22.87 -19.39 5.65
C ASP A 464 23.87 -18.26 5.42
N LEU A 465 24.85 -18.13 6.32
CA LEU A 465 25.87 -17.08 6.22
C LEU A 465 26.85 -17.40 5.08
N LEU A 466 27.07 -16.43 4.19
CA LEU A 466 28.00 -16.59 3.08
C LEU A 466 29.47 -16.52 3.51
N GLN A 467 30.32 -17.20 2.74
CA GLN A 467 31.75 -17.24 2.97
C GLN A 467 32.42 -15.92 2.60
N LYS A 468 33.55 -15.62 3.23
CA LYS A 468 34.40 -14.50 2.79
C LYS A 468 34.84 -14.70 1.35
N GLY A 469 34.84 -13.64 0.56
CA GLY A 469 35.21 -13.74 -0.85
C GLY A 469 34.65 -12.60 -1.69
N LYS A 470 34.79 -12.75 -3.02
CA LYS A 470 34.32 -11.75 -3.98
C LYS A 470 32.85 -11.96 -4.28
N TYR A 471 32.10 -10.87 -4.24
CA TYR A 471 30.68 -10.82 -4.59
C TYR A 471 30.41 -9.63 -5.50
N THR A 472 29.31 -9.69 -6.24
CA THR A 472 28.84 -8.57 -7.07
C THR A 472 27.40 -8.24 -6.71
N LEU A 473 27.18 -7.00 -6.27
CA LEU A 473 25.84 -6.44 -6.13
C LEU A 473 25.37 -5.94 -7.49
N TYR A 474 24.11 -6.20 -7.83
CA TYR A 474 23.45 -5.72 -9.03
C TYR A 474 22.22 -4.87 -8.70
N ILE A 475 21.97 -3.87 -9.54
CA ILE A 475 20.73 -3.11 -9.62
C ILE A 475 20.32 -3.09 -11.09
N GLU A 476 19.24 -3.77 -11.42
CA GLU A 476 18.69 -3.82 -12.78
C GLU A 476 17.36 -3.11 -12.82
N ALA A 477 17.15 -2.27 -13.82
CA ALA A 477 15.90 -1.56 -14.04
C ALA A 477 15.44 -1.72 -15.49
N ALA A 478 14.18 -2.09 -15.69
CA ALA A 478 13.58 -2.25 -17.01
C ALA A 478 12.19 -1.63 -17.04
N ARG A 479 11.95 -0.68 -17.95
CA ARG A 479 10.67 0.01 -18.09
C ARG A 479 9.95 -0.41 -19.36
N GLU A 480 8.65 -0.70 -19.25
CA GLU A 480 7.79 -1.02 -20.40
C GLU A 480 7.82 0.14 -21.42
N HIS A 481 8.22 -0.16 -22.66
CA HIS A 481 8.49 0.84 -23.71
C HIS A 481 9.50 1.94 -23.32
N GLY A 482 10.29 1.72 -22.27
CA GLY A 482 11.32 2.60 -21.76
C GLY A 482 12.72 2.03 -21.97
N THR A 483 13.65 2.36 -21.06
CA THR A 483 15.04 1.88 -21.16
C THR A 483 15.29 0.66 -20.29
N TYR A 484 16.34 -0.08 -20.65
CA TYR A 484 16.92 -1.14 -19.85
C TYR A 484 18.25 -0.62 -19.29
N GLN A 485 18.46 -0.75 -17.99
CA GLN A 485 19.64 -0.27 -17.28
C GLN A 485 20.13 -1.33 -16.30
N LEU A 486 21.45 -1.51 -16.23
CA LEU A 486 22.09 -2.44 -15.30
C LEU A 486 23.29 -1.75 -14.64
N MET A 487 23.27 -1.70 -13.33
CA MET A 487 24.40 -1.28 -12.50
C MET A 487 24.94 -2.51 -11.78
N LYS A 488 26.27 -2.58 -11.66
CA LYS A 488 26.92 -3.62 -10.88
C LYS A 488 28.10 -3.05 -10.11
N HIS A 489 28.33 -3.58 -8.93
CA HIS A 489 29.43 -3.20 -8.07
C HIS A 489 30.02 -4.44 -7.41
N GLY A 490 31.28 -4.73 -7.71
CA GLY A 490 32.02 -5.84 -7.13
C GLY A 490 32.66 -5.42 -5.82
N PHE A 491 32.57 -6.26 -4.79
CA PHE A 491 33.15 -6.02 -3.48
C PHE A 491 33.63 -7.33 -2.83
N GLU A 492 34.39 -7.21 -1.74
CA GLU A 492 34.90 -8.36 -0.99
C GLU A 492 34.20 -8.47 0.36
N LEU A 493 33.37 -9.51 0.52
CA LEU A 493 32.71 -9.81 1.79
C LEU A 493 33.75 -10.32 2.79
N GLY A 494 33.82 -9.69 3.96
CA GLY A 494 34.92 -9.87 4.91
C GLY A 494 36.17 -9.03 4.63
N GLY A 495 36.15 -8.17 3.59
CA GLY A 495 37.18 -7.20 3.29
C GLY A 495 37.08 -5.93 4.13
N ALA A 496 37.76 -4.86 3.68
CA ALA A 496 37.72 -3.55 4.34
C ALA A 496 36.37 -2.85 4.17
N ASP A 497 36.00 -2.04 5.17
CA ASP A 497 34.82 -1.17 5.12
C ASP A 497 34.93 -0.18 3.96
N PHE A 498 33.81 0.10 3.31
CA PHE A 498 33.76 1.09 2.23
C PHE A 498 32.42 1.81 2.19
N ASN A 499 32.42 2.98 1.55
CA ASN A 499 31.24 3.77 1.23
C ASN A 499 31.46 4.42 -0.13
N GLU A 500 30.73 3.97 -1.14
CA GLU A 500 30.95 4.34 -2.54
C GLU A 500 29.67 4.81 -3.21
N GLN A 501 29.80 5.81 -4.08
CA GLN A 501 28.72 6.30 -4.91
C GLN A 501 28.83 5.71 -6.32
N LEU A 502 27.74 5.12 -6.80
CA LEU A 502 27.64 4.52 -8.12
C LEU A 502 27.12 5.55 -9.11
N LYS A 503 27.67 5.53 -10.32
CA LYS A 503 27.24 6.41 -11.41
C LYS A 503 25.80 6.10 -11.80
N GLY A 504 24.93 7.10 -11.71
CA GLY A 504 23.53 7.01 -12.14
C GLY A 504 23.34 6.80 -13.64
N ASN A 505 22.12 6.43 -14.00
CA ASN A 505 21.64 6.20 -15.35
C ASN A 505 20.20 6.74 -15.53
N VAL A 506 19.55 6.42 -16.64
CA VAL A 506 18.24 6.96 -17.02
C VAL A 506 17.11 6.50 -16.09
N GLU A 507 17.16 5.26 -15.58
CA GLU A 507 16.12 4.71 -14.71
C GLU A 507 16.49 4.82 -13.22
N ILE A 508 17.78 4.84 -12.89
CA ILE A 508 18.34 4.96 -11.53
C ILE A 508 19.26 6.19 -11.47
N SER A 509 18.78 7.34 -11.01
CA SER A 509 19.51 8.63 -11.08
C SER A 509 20.72 8.70 -10.15
N ALA A 510 20.68 7.98 -9.03
CA ALA A 510 21.79 7.86 -8.09
C ALA A 510 21.75 6.50 -7.39
N ALA A 511 22.91 5.97 -7.00
CA ALA A 511 22.98 4.90 -6.02
C ALA A 511 24.24 5.01 -5.18
N SER A 512 24.21 4.51 -3.95
CA SER A 512 25.37 4.42 -3.07
C SER A 512 25.33 3.12 -2.27
N ILE A 513 26.50 2.55 -2.03
CA ILE A 513 26.68 1.33 -1.25
C ILE A 513 27.62 1.63 -0.08
N ARG A 514 27.21 1.21 1.11
CA ARG A 514 28.05 1.17 2.29
C ARG A 514 28.18 -0.27 2.73
N TYR A 515 29.39 -0.69 3.07
CA TYR A 515 29.66 -1.97 3.67
C TYR A 515 30.46 -1.75 4.95
N SER A 516 30.03 -2.43 6.02
CA SER A 516 30.81 -2.59 7.23
C SER A 516 30.95 -4.06 7.57
N GLY A 517 32.18 -4.53 7.68
CA GLY A 517 32.52 -5.86 8.13
C GLY A 517 33.15 -5.77 9.51
N LYS A 518 32.48 -6.27 10.55
CA LYS A 518 33.16 -6.40 11.85
C LYS A 518 34.26 -7.44 11.69
N GLN A 519 35.52 -6.99 11.68
CA GLN A 519 36.64 -7.90 11.89
C GLN A 519 36.38 -8.61 13.22
N ALA A 520 36.17 -9.93 13.16
CA ALA A 520 36.23 -10.75 14.35
C ALA A 520 37.58 -10.45 15.00
N ALA A 521 37.56 -9.83 16.19
CA ALA A 521 38.75 -9.68 17.01
C ALA A 521 39.39 -11.06 17.08
N SER A 522 40.64 -11.16 16.63
CA SER A 522 41.40 -12.39 16.69
C SER A 522 41.39 -12.90 18.13
N GLU A 523 40.70 -14.01 18.38
CA GLU A 523 41.00 -14.89 19.51
C GLU A 523 42.43 -15.40 19.30
N GLN A 524 43.41 -14.62 19.74
CA GLN A 524 44.75 -15.13 20.00
C GLN A 524 44.70 -15.81 21.36
N LYS A 525 44.88 -17.13 21.28
CA LYS A 525 45.18 -18.13 22.32
C LYS A 525 45.70 -17.61 23.66
#